data_AF-A0A6I3CUZ6-F1
#
_entry.id   AF-A0A6I3CUZ6-F1
#
_cell.length_a   1.000
_cell.length_b   1.000
_cell.length_c   1.000
_cell.angle_alpha   90.00
_cell.angle_beta   90.00
_cell.angle_gamma   90.00
#
_symmetry.space_group_name_H-M   'P 1'
#
loop_
_entity.id
_entity.type
_entity.pdbx_description
1 polymer ?
#
loop_
_entity_poly.entity_id
_entity_poly.type
_entity_poly.pdbx_seq_one_letter_code
_entity_poly.pdbx_strand_id
1 'polypeptide(L)'
;MSVSLNTLRNLNIGIIPTITDGTDKLVLSNLLGNAQSRTNIVATIANLVKVNNFDGIDLDFENFAFIDGNMTWNATRPRWVAFVKELSASLHADKKVLSITAPVDFDPVTKRKGYTVYDWKNIAPYIDRLRIMTYDYSTSTVGPIGPLIWVEDAVKYATSVIPASKIFLGVPGYGRDWVVKVVGTCAPADAKVINTKIKAATFVMRDAISLATGYGATPQYMEKEGEVTFTYTKTFPGFLADGTPTSCTATRTAWYQDSKSYVARANLVAKYRLGGIMAWTLGMEDAATMPSVRSYAQTIAPDQVVVTLVTDKSETEFGQPISVKTLFTLPDNQPIANLPLNIEARNSDGTWRKIYSGVTAIDGTLGISTLLAGNTALHAVSESSWERLAGYSKDININFARKIVVTAPTSAVHGREIVISGFIQPKESGVKLTLERLIGSGYKEVTMKNSIISDLDGRFTLTHVEIDDGFATFRVTSTATGNSALGYSNNFIISIR
;
A
#
# COMPACT_ATOMS: atom_id res chain seq x y z
N MET A 1 2.33 -15.27 31.42
CA MET A 1 2.24 -13.87 31.86
C MET A 1 1.18 -13.19 31.01
N SER A 2 0.18 -12.56 31.62
CA SER A 2 -0.80 -11.73 30.89
C SER A 2 -0.21 -10.34 30.68
N VAL A 3 -0.15 -9.88 29.42
CA VAL A 3 0.23 -8.49 29.10
C VAL A 3 -1.02 -7.63 29.17
N SER A 4 -0.97 -6.51 29.91
CA SER A 4 -2.14 -5.62 30.02
C SER A 4 -2.37 -4.87 28.71
N LEU A 5 -3.64 -4.54 28.41
CA LEU A 5 -3.96 -3.70 27.24
C LEU A 5 -3.27 -2.34 27.29
N ASN A 6 -3.10 -1.77 28.49
CA ASN A 6 -2.40 -0.49 28.67
C ASN A 6 -0.91 -0.60 28.31
N THR A 7 -0.28 -1.74 28.60
CA THR A 7 1.11 -1.98 28.17
C THR A 7 1.21 -1.97 26.65
N LEU A 8 0.28 -2.63 25.94
CA LEU A 8 0.27 -2.64 24.47
C LEU A 8 0.05 -1.23 23.89
N ARG A 9 -0.89 -0.47 24.46
CA ARG A 9 -1.14 0.93 24.06
C ARG A 9 0.08 1.82 24.25
N ASN A 10 0.78 1.69 25.39
CA ASN A 10 1.99 2.47 25.67
C ASN A 10 3.14 2.14 24.71
N LEU A 11 3.13 0.94 24.11
CA LEU A 11 4.07 0.51 23.07
C LEU A 11 3.59 0.85 21.65
N ASN A 12 2.47 1.57 21.52
CA ASN A 12 1.83 1.92 20.25
C ASN A 12 1.50 0.69 19.38
N ILE A 13 1.16 -0.44 20.03
CA ILE A 13 0.73 -1.66 19.36
C ILE A 13 -0.78 -1.61 19.18
N GLY A 14 -1.23 -1.74 17.93
CA GLY A 14 -2.65 -1.78 17.60
C GLY A 14 -3.35 -2.99 18.25
N ILE A 15 -4.49 -2.75 18.87
CA ILE A 15 -5.30 -3.74 19.59
C ILE A 15 -6.59 -3.98 18.83
N ILE A 16 -6.67 -5.16 18.21
CA ILE A 16 -7.84 -5.63 17.46
C ILE A 16 -8.30 -6.93 18.13
N PRO A 17 -9.38 -6.91 18.94
CA PRO A 17 -9.92 -8.13 19.51
C PRO A 17 -10.45 -9.06 18.42
N THR A 18 -10.20 -10.35 18.58
CA THR A 18 -10.84 -11.40 17.76
C THR A 18 -12.12 -11.86 18.46
N ILE A 19 -13.24 -11.86 17.74
CA ILE A 19 -14.52 -12.41 18.20
C ILE A 19 -14.85 -13.69 17.42
N THR A 20 -15.19 -14.75 18.14
CA THR A 20 -15.68 -16.01 17.58
C THR A 20 -17.20 -16.08 17.70
N ASP A 21 -17.84 -16.89 16.86
CA ASP A 21 -19.30 -16.97 16.82
C ASP A 21 -19.88 -17.78 17.98
N GLY A 22 -19.27 -18.92 18.33
CA GLY A 22 -19.66 -19.72 19.50
C GLY A 22 -21.12 -20.18 19.49
N THR A 23 -21.82 -20.07 18.36
CA THR A 23 -23.25 -20.34 18.25
C THR A 23 -23.53 -21.78 17.83
N ASP A 24 -24.68 -22.31 18.22
CA ASP A 24 -25.17 -23.59 17.67
C ASP A 24 -25.35 -23.53 16.14
N LYS A 25 -25.48 -24.72 15.55
CA LYS A 25 -25.71 -24.93 14.12
C LYS A 25 -26.82 -24.02 13.59
N LEU A 26 -26.54 -23.30 12.50
CA LEU A 26 -27.39 -22.37 11.76
C LEU A 26 -27.82 -21.09 12.51
N VAL A 27 -27.50 -20.94 13.79
CA VAL A 27 -27.96 -19.78 14.59
C VAL A 27 -27.37 -18.49 14.04
N LEU A 28 -26.04 -18.41 13.88
CA LEU A 28 -25.40 -17.22 13.31
C LEU A 28 -25.94 -16.91 11.91
N SER A 29 -25.99 -17.89 11.00
CA SER A 29 -26.50 -17.69 9.64
C SER A 29 -27.92 -17.12 9.63
N ASN A 30 -28.80 -17.58 10.51
CA ASN A 30 -30.17 -17.08 10.60
C ASN A 30 -30.24 -15.66 11.19
N LEU A 31 -29.40 -15.34 12.19
CA LEU A 31 -29.28 -13.98 12.72
C LEU A 31 -28.79 -13.01 11.65
N LEU A 32 -27.78 -13.38 10.85
CA LEU A 32 -27.30 -12.54 9.74
C LEU A 32 -28.36 -12.35 8.64
N GLY A 33 -29.25 -13.34 8.48
CA GLY A 33 -30.37 -13.30 7.54
C GLY A 33 -31.50 -12.34 7.91
N ASN A 34 -31.61 -11.94 9.18
CA ASN A 34 -32.61 -10.98 9.66
C ASN A 34 -31.99 -9.57 9.76
N ALA A 35 -32.57 -8.58 9.10
CA ALA A 35 -32.03 -7.22 9.05
C ALA A 35 -31.95 -6.54 10.43
N GLN A 36 -32.93 -6.78 11.31
CA GLN A 36 -32.93 -6.22 12.65
C GLN A 36 -31.86 -6.89 13.52
N SER A 37 -31.78 -8.22 13.49
CA SER A 37 -30.74 -8.97 14.21
C SER A 37 -29.34 -8.56 13.75
N ARG A 38 -29.12 -8.43 12.44
CA ARG A 38 -27.84 -7.98 11.87
C ARG A 38 -27.47 -6.57 12.32
N THR A 39 -28.41 -5.62 12.28
CA THR A 39 -28.23 -4.26 12.82
C THR A 39 -27.82 -4.30 14.30
N ASN A 40 -28.49 -5.13 15.10
CA ASN A 40 -28.19 -5.25 16.52
C ASN A 40 -26.79 -5.84 16.77
N ILE A 41 -26.37 -6.85 15.99
CA ILE A 41 -25.02 -7.42 16.08
C ILE A 41 -23.97 -6.36 15.70
N VAL A 42 -24.19 -5.62 14.61
CA VAL A 42 -23.31 -4.52 14.17
C VAL A 42 -23.15 -3.48 15.28
N ALA A 43 -24.26 -3.01 15.85
CA ALA A 43 -24.23 -2.02 16.93
C ALA A 43 -23.50 -2.55 18.17
N THR A 44 -23.69 -3.83 18.52
CA THR A 44 -23.03 -4.46 19.67
C THR A 44 -21.51 -4.51 19.49
N ILE A 45 -21.04 -4.95 18.32
CA ILE A 45 -19.61 -5.04 18.00
C ILE A 45 -18.98 -3.64 17.92
N ALA A 46 -19.63 -2.70 17.22
CA ALA A 46 -19.14 -1.33 17.11
C ALA A 46 -19.05 -0.65 18.49
N ASN A 47 -20.04 -0.88 19.37
CA ASN A 47 -20.01 -0.36 20.73
C ASN A 47 -18.86 -0.98 21.56
N LEU A 48 -18.60 -2.28 21.42
CA LEU A 48 -17.45 -2.93 22.07
C LEU A 48 -16.13 -2.27 21.65
N VAL A 49 -15.94 -2.04 20.35
CA VAL A 49 -14.75 -1.37 19.81
C VAL A 49 -14.63 0.05 20.34
N LYS A 50 -15.73 0.80 20.33
CA LYS A 50 -15.76 2.21 20.74
C LYS A 50 -15.51 2.41 22.24
N VAL A 51 -16.25 1.70 23.09
CA VAL A 51 -16.18 1.85 24.56
C VAL A 51 -14.78 1.50 25.07
N ASN A 52 -14.12 0.53 24.45
CA ASN A 52 -12.78 0.09 24.85
C ASN A 52 -11.66 0.78 24.06
N ASN A 53 -12.00 1.69 23.14
CA ASN A 53 -11.06 2.32 22.21
C ASN A 53 -10.10 1.30 21.57
N PHE A 54 -10.65 0.23 21.02
CA PHE A 54 -9.89 -0.70 20.18
C PHE A 54 -9.65 -0.09 18.80
N ASP A 55 -8.62 -0.56 18.11
CA ASP A 55 -8.28 -0.07 16.76
C ASP A 55 -9.18 -0.68 15.69
N GLY A 56 -9.92 -1.74 16.04
CA GLY A 56 -10.82 -2.45 15.14
C GLY A 56 -11.40 -3.69 15.79
N ILE A 57 -11.95 -4.57 14.96
CA ILE A 57 -12.37 -5.93 15.34
C ILE A 57 -11.90 -6.92 14.28
N ASP A 58 -11.60 -8.14 14.72
CA ASP A 58 -11.36 -9.28 13.86
C ASP A 58 -12.49 -10.31 14.02
N LEU A 59 -13.16 -10.65 12.92
CA LEU A 59 -14.21 -11.66 12.91
C LEU A 59 -13.61 -13.03 12.58
N ASP A 60 -13.68 -13.94 13.54
CA ASP A 60 -13.25 -15.33 13.41
C ASP A 60 -14.46 -16.26 13.58
N PHE A 61 -15.42 -16.10 12.66
CA PHE A 61 -16.67 -16.84 12.66
C PHE A 61 -16.49 -18.11 11.82
N GLU A 62 -16.51 -19.26 12.48
CA GLU A 62 -16.11 -20.54 11.90
C GLU A 62 -17.26 -21.56 11.87
N ASN A 63 -18.29 -21.45 12.72
CA ASN A 63 -19.30 -22.51 12.81
C ASN A 63 -20.12 -22.66 11.53
N PHE A 64 -20.39 -21.58 10.78
CA PHE A 64 -21.05 -21.73 9.48
C PHE A 64 -20.21 -22.51 8.46
N ALA A 65 -18.88 -22.53 8.62
CA ALA A 65 -17.96 -23.24 7.75
C ALA A 65 -17.81 -24.71 8.17
N PHE A 66 -17.72 -24.99 9.48
CA PHE A 66 -17.37 -26.31 9.98
C PHE A 66 -18.55 -27.11 10.58
N ILE A 67 -19.63 -26.46 11.00
CA ILE A 67 -20.77 -27.08 11.71
C ILE A 67 -22.05 -27.10 10.86
N ASP A 68 -22.36 -26.02 10.14
CA ASP A 68 -23.61 -25.90 9.37
C ASP A 68 -23.68 -26.84 8.16
N GLY A 69 -22.53 -27.17 7.59
CA GLY A 69 -22.37 -28.00 6.41
C GLY A 69 -22.45 -27.20 5.11
N ASN A 70 -21.69 -27.63 4.09
CA ASN A 70 -21.49 -26.88 2.84
C ASN A 70 -22.75 -26.61 2.00
N MET A 71 -23.80 -27.42 2.15
CA MET A 71 -25.07 -27.22 1.43
C MET A 71 -25.79 -25.92 1.84
N THR A 72 -25.50 -25.38 3.02
CA THR A 72 -26.13 -24.16 3.55
C THR A 72 -25.45 -22.89 3.05
N TRP A 73 -24.24 -23.02 2.51
CA TRP A 73 -23.37 -21.89 2.17
C TRP A 73 -23.97 -20.96 1.13
N ASN A 74 -24.77 -21.48 0.18
CA ASN A 74 -25.46 -20.63 -0.80
C ASN A 74 -26.42 -19.62 -0.14
N ALA A 75 -27.04 -19.99 0.99
CA ALA A 75 -27.91 -19.10 1.76
C ALA A 75 -27.11 -18.22 2.72
N THR A 76 -26.09 -18.77 3.39
CA THR A 76 -25.26 -18.02 4.37
C THR A 76 -24.42 -16.94 3.70
N ARG A 77 -23.85 -17.21 2.52
CA ARG A 77 -22.93 -16.33 1.82
C ARG A 77 -23.44 -14.89 1.60
N PRO A 78 -24.63 -14.66 1.00
CA PRO A 78 -25.14 -13.28 0.85
C PRO A 78 -25.45 -12.61 2.19
N ARG A 79 -25.81 -13.38 3.23
CA ARG A 79 -26.07 -12.86 4.58
C ARG A 79 -24.78 -12.40 5.26
N TRP A 80 -23.70 -13.18 5.08
CA TRP A 80 -22.35 -12.83 5.50
C TRP A 80 -21.87 -11.53 4.84
N VAL A 81 -21.98 -11.43 3.52
CA VAL A 81 -21.58 -10.22 2.78
C VAL A 81 -22.35 -8.98 3.26
N ALA A 82 -23.67 -9.09 3.46
CA ALA A 82 -24.49 -8.00 3.97
C ALA A 82 -24.05 -7.54 5.37
N PHE A 83 -23.73 -8.49 6.25
CA PHE A 83 -23.23 -8.20 7.59
C PHE A 83 -21.86 -7.52 7.58
N VAL A 84 -20.91 -8.04 6.81
CA VAL A 84 -19.58 -7.44 6.68
C VAL A 84 -19.67 -6.00 6.15
N LYS A 85 -20.54 -5.75 5.17
CA LYS A 85 -20.77 -4.40 4.62
C LYS A 85 -21.32 -3.43 5.67
N GLU A 86 -22.32 -3.83 6.45
CA GLU A 86 -22.92 -2.97 7.48
C GLU A 86 -21.95 -2.72 8.64
N LEU A 87 -21.22 -3.74 9.08
CA LEU A 87 -20.22 -3.60 10.13
C LEU A 87 -19.06 -2.69 9.69
N SER A 88 -18.57 -2.89 8.47
CA SER A 88 -17.53 -2.05 7.85
C SER A 88 -17.91 -0.58 7.87
N ALA A 89 -19.11 -0.23 7.37
CA ALA A 89 -19.58 1.15 7.36
C ALA A 89 -19.62 1.77 8.77
N SER A 90 -20.07 1.00 9.78
CA SER A 90 -20.10 1.48 11.17
C SER A 90 -18.70 1.68 11.76
N LEU A 91 -17.74 0.80 11.46
CA LEU A 91 -16.38 0.89 11.99
C LEU A 91 -15.56 2.00 11.30
N HIS A 92 -15.66 2.11 9.97
CA HIS A 92 -14.95 3.12 9.20
C HIS A 92 -15.40 4.55 9.54
N ALA A 93 -16.67 4.75 9.92
CA ALA A 93 -17.16 6.04 10.43
C ALA A 93 -16.38 6.53 11.66
N ASP A 94 -15.91 5.60 12.51
CA ASP A 94 -15.09 5.87 13.69
C ASP A 94 -13.58 5.63 13.43
N LYS A 95 -13.17 5.50 12.16
CA LYS A 95 -11.78 5.22 11.72
C LYS A 95 -11.20 3.93 12.31
N LYS A 96 -12.02 2.90 12.46
CA LYS A 96 -11.64 1.58 13.01
C LYS A 96 -11.52 0.54 11.89
N VAL A 97 -10.61 -0.41 12.05
CA VAL A 97 -10.38 -1.46 11.04
C VAL A 97 -11.30 -2.66 11.21
N LEU A 98 -11.65 -3.31 10.11
CA LEU A 98 -12.34 -4.60 10.08
C LEU A 98 -11.41 -5.67 9.48
N SER A 99 -11.08 -6.66 10.31
CA SER A 99 -10.34 -7.84 9.91
C SER A 99 -11.27 -9.05 9.86
N ILE A 100 -11.04 -9.96 8.91
CA ILE A 100 -11.72 -11.24 8.80
C ILE A 100 -10.67 -12.34 8.89
N THR A 101 -10.83 -13.27 9.82
CA THR A 101 -10.11 -14.54 9.83
C THR A 101 -10.94 -15.60 9.11
N ALA A 102 -10.32 -16.30 8.16
CA ALA A 102 -11.02 -17.29 7.35
C ALA A 102 -10.10 -18.48 6.98
N PRO A 103 -10.64 -19.69 6.84
CA PRO A 103 -9.95 -20.81 6.20
C PRO A 103 -9.58 -20.51 4.76
N VAL A 104 -8.70 -21.32 4.17
CA VAL A 104 -8.30 -21.17 2.76
C VAL A 104 -9.49 -21.31 1.79
N ASP A 105 -9.43 -20.59 0.69
CA ASP A 105 -10.28 -20.81 -0.47
C ASP A 105 -9.40 -20.89 -1.72
N PHE A 106 -9.93 -21.44 -2.81
CA PHE A 106 -9.19 -21.68 -4.04
C PHE A 106 -9.98 -21.18 -5.24
N ASP A 107 -9.25 -20.94 -6.33
CA ASP A 107 -9.87 -20.57 -7.60
C ASP A 107 -10.93 -21.62 -7.99
N PRO A 108 -12.20 -21.22 -8.20
CA PRO A 108 -13.28 -22.13 -8.58
C PRO A 108 -12.96 -23.00 -9.81
N VAL A 109 -12.11 -22.50 -10.73
CA VAL A 109 -11.66 -23.25 -11.92
C VAL A 109 -10.90 -24.51 -11.54
N THR A 110 -10.15 -24.49 -10.43
CA THR A 110 -9.38 -25.65 -9.94
C THR A 110 -10.26 -26.76 -9.40
N LYS A 111 -11.54 -26.47 -9.10
CA LYS A 111 -12.49 -27.38 -8.44
C LYS A 111 -12.00 -27.96 -7.11
N ARG A 112 -10.96 -27.35 -6.52
CA ARG A 112 -10.48 -27.72 -5.19
C ARG A 112 -11.51 -27.33 -4.16
N LYS A 113 -11.66 -28.16 -3.13
CA LYS A 113 -12.51 -27.84 -1.99
C LYS A 113 -11.87 -26.69 -1.21
N GLY A 114 -12.54 -25.54 -1.19
CA GLY A 114 -12.24 -24.38 -0.35
C GLY A 114 -13.48 -23.97 0.45
N TYR A 115 -13.37 -22.88 1.23
CA TYR A 115 -14.44 -22.38 2.08
C TYR A 115 -15.15 -21.18 1.45
N THR A 116 -15.90 -21.44 0.37
CA THR A 116 -16.53 -20.41 -0.48
C THR A 116 -17.62 -19.55 0.22
N VAL A 117 -18.06 -19.96 1.41
CA VAL A 117 -19.04 -19.23 2.23
C VAL A 117 -18.56 -17.84 2.66
N TYR A 118 -17.24 -17.62 2.79
CA TYR A 118 -16.66 -16.34 3.20
C TYR A 118 -16.65 -15.28 2.09
N ASP A 119 -16.85 -15.68 0.82
CA ASP A 119 -16.99 -14.80 -0.34
C ASP A 119 -15.99 -13.64 -0.43
N TRP A 120 -14.70 -14.01 -0.44
CA TRP A 120 -13.57 -13.09 -0.45
C TRP A 120 -13.73 -11.94 -1.46
N LYS A 121 -14.21 -12.24 -2.67
CA LYS A 121 -14.44 -11.25 -3.73
C LYS A 121 -15.44 -10.18 -3.33
N ASN A 122 -16.59 -10.57 -2.78
CA ASN A 122 -17.67 -9.61 -2.47
C ASN A 122 -17.44 -8.87 -1.15
N ILE A 123 -16.62 -9.40 -0.24
CA ILE A 123 -16.23 -8.69 0.99
C ILE A 123 -14.99 -7.79 0.81
N ALA A 124 -14.18 -8.00 -0.22
CA ALA A 124 -12.93 -7.26 -0.47
C ALA A 124 -13.03 -5.72 -0.37
N PRO A 125 -14.11 -5.07 -0.86
CA PRO A 125 -14.26 -3.62 -0.77
C PRO A 125 -14.51 -3.12 0.66
N TYR A 126 -14.99 -3.98 1.56
CA TYR A 126 -15.49 -3.61 2.88
C TYR A 126 -14.51 -3.91 4.02
N ILE A 127 -13.55 -4.81 3.80
CA ILE A 127 -12.61 -5.25 4.84
C ILE A 127 -11.27 -4.53 4.70
N ASP A 128 -10.54 -4.39 5.80
CA ASP A 128 -9.17 -3.87 5.82
C ASP A 128 -8.15 -5.01 5.78
N ARG A 129 -8.49 -6.17 6.36
CA ARG A 129 -7.61 -7.33 6.43
C ARG A 129 -8.36 -8.64 6.20
N LEU A 130 -7.79 -9.53 5.40
CA LEU A 130 -8.11 -10.95 5.34
C LEU A 130 -6.94 -11.73 5.94
N ARG A 131 -7.17 -12.40 7.07
CA ARG A 131 -6.22 -13.29 7.72
C ARG A 131 -6.55 -14.72 7.33
N ILE A 132 -5.73 -15.32 6.48
CA ILE A 132 -5.99 -16.67 5.95
C ILE A 132 -5.37 -17.70 6.89
N MET A 133 -6.18 -18.62 7.41
CA MET A 133 -5.73 -19.74 8.23
C MET A 133 -5.06 -20.80 7.35
N THR A 134 -3.82 -20.53 6.94
CA THR A 134 -2.99 -21.41 6.11
C THR A 134 -2.32 -22.52 6.93
N TYR A 135 -3.11 -23.15 7.81
CA TYR A 135 -2.74 -24.27 8.67
C TYR A 135 -3.92 -25.25 8.80
N ASP A 136 -3.75 -26.34 9.55
CA ASP A 136 -4.71 -27.44 9.68
C ASP A 136 -5.07 -28.14 8.35
N TYR A 137 -4.11 -28.21 7.43
CA TYR A 137 -4.19 -29.06 6.23
C TYR A 137 -4.30 -30.54 6.60
N SER A 138 -3.39 -31.02 7.46
CA SER A 138 -3.39 -32.38 8.01
C SER A 138 -3.92 -32.37 9.44
N THR A 139 -5.04 -33.06 9.68
CA THR A 139 -5.65 -33.18 11.02
C THR A 139 -5.85 -34.64 11.42
N SER A 140 -6.62 -35.39 10.62
CA SER A 140 -6.87 -36.82 10.85
C SER A 140 -5.80 -37.73 10.21
N THR A 141 -5.21 -37.29 9.12
CA THR A 141 -4.16 -38.03 8.40
C THR A 141 -2.81 -37.40 8.71
N VAL A 142 -1.78 -38.22 8.90
CA VAL A 142 -0.40 -37.76 9.11
C VAL A 142 0.09 -36.94 7.93
N GLY A 143 0.70 -35.79 8.19
CA GLY A 143 1.25 -34.92 7.15
C GLY A 143 1.55 -33.50 7.63
N PRO A 144 2.00 -32.63 6.71
CA PRO A 144 2.32 -31.24 7.01
C PRO A 144 1.10 -30.46 7.50
N ILE A 145 1.34 -29.46 8.36
CA ILE A 145 0.35 -28.57 8.95
C ILE A 145 -0.23 -27.62 7.90
N GLY A 146 0.60 -27.10 7.00
CA GLY A 146 0.21 -26.21 5.91
C GLY A 146 1.26 -26.20 4.82
N PRO A 147 1.29 -27.21 3.91
CA PRO A 147 2.37 -27.37 2.94
C PRO A 147 2.46 -26.16 1.99
N LEU A 148 3.67 -25.70 1.70
CA LEU A 148 3.93 -24.44 0.96
C LEU A 148 3.16 -24.32 -0.37
N ILE A 149 3.08 -25.38 -1.17
CA ILE A 149 2.34 -25.36 -2.45
C ILE A 149 0.85 -25.05 -2.21
N TRP A 150 0.25 -25.68 -1.20
CA TRP A 150 -1.15 -25.47 -0.84
C TRP A 150 -1.39 -24.04 -0.32
N VAL A 151 -0.44 -23.50 0.46
CA VAL A 151 -0.45 -22.11 0.92
C VAL A 151 -0.36 -21.15 -0.27
N GLU A 152 0.60 -21.35 -1.17
CA GLU A 152 0.81 -20.48 -2.33
C GLU A 152 -0.39 -20.50 -3.29
N ASP A 153 -1.05 -21.63 -3.46
CA ASP A 153 -2.27 -21.70 -4.28
C ASP A 153 -3.44 -20.90 -3.67
N ALA A 154 -3.57 -20.89 -2.34
CA ALA A 154 -4.55 -20.04 -1.66
C ALA A 154 -4.19 -18.55 -1.80
N VAL A 155 -2.90 -18.20 -1.74
CA VAL A 155 -2.39 -16.84 -1.99
C VAL A 155 -2.71 -16.36 -3.40
N LYS A 156 -2.46 -17.19 -4.42
CA LYS A 156 -2.74 -16.86 -5.83
C LYS A 156 -4.22 -16.56 -6.04
N TYR A 157 -5.11 -17.35 -5.44
CA TYR A 157 -6.53 -17.06 -5.51
C TYR A 157 -6.89 -15.79 -4.74
N ALA A 158 -6.44 -15.65 -3.49
CA ALA A 158 -6.75 -14.48 -2.67
C ALA A 158 -6.33 -13.17 -3.35
N THR A 159 -5.12 -13.11 -3.89
CA THR A 159 -4.58 -11.93 -4.61
C THR A 159 -5.31 -11.62 -5.93
N SER A 160 -6.01 -12.60 -6.51
CA SER A 160 -6.85 -12.38 -7.70
C SER A 160 -8.19 -11.69 -7.39
N VAL A 161 -8.64 -11.71 -6.12
CA VAL A 161 -9.97 -11.19 -5.71
C VAL A 161 -9.91 -10.14 -4.61
N ILE A 162 -8.79 -10.01 -3.91
CA ILE A 162 -8.54 -9.04 -2.83
C ILE A 162 -7.21 -8.33 -3.11
N PRO A 163 -7.11 -7.00 -2.91
CA PRO A 163 -5.83 -6.30 -2.97
C PRO A 163 -4.79 -6.96 -2.07
N ALA A 164 -3.60 -7.25 -2.61
CA ALA A 164 -2.57 -8.04 -1.92
C ALA A 164 -2.21 -7.48 -0.54
N SER A 165 -2.15 -6.16 -0.41
CA SER A 165 -1.86 -5.44 0.85
C SER A 165 -2.85 -5.72 2.00
N LYS A 166 -4.04 -6.24 1.70
CA LYS A 166 -5.03 -6.64 2.71
C LYS A 166 -4.87 -8.07 3.19
N ILE A 167 -4.01 -8.89 2.57
CA ILE A 167 -3.92 -10.33 2.83
C ILE A 167 -2.81 -10.63 3.85
N PHE A 168 -3.12 -11.43 4.87
CA PHE A 168 -2.19 -11.85 5.91
C PHE A 168 -2.16 -13.38 6.02
N LEU A 169 -0.96 -13.98 6.03
CA LEU A 169 -0.79 -15.43 6.06
C LEU A 169 -0.65 -15.98 7.48
N GLY A 170 -1.54 -16.92 7.83
CA GLY A 170 -1.51 -17.64 9.10
C GLY A 170 -0.32 -18.58 9.22
N VAL A 171 0.45 -18.44 10.29
CA VAL A 171 1.55 -19.32 10.68
C VAL A 171 1.27 -19.94 12.06
N PRO A 172 1.21 -21.28 12.18
CA PRO A 172 0.89 -21.96 13.43
C PRO A 172 2.12 -22.07 14.35
N GLY A 173 1.96 -21.63 15.60
CA GLY A 173 2.91 -21.84 16.70
C GLY A 173 2.77 -23.22 17.34
N TYR A 174 2.19 -24.20 16.66
CA TYR A 174 2.00 -25.54 17.17
C TYR A 174 2.41 -26.59 16.14
N GLY A 175 2.67 -27.80 16.63
CA GLY A 175 2.81 -28.99 15.82
C GLY A 175 1.72 -30.01 16.10
N ARG A 176 1.67 -31.06 15.28
CA ARG A 176 0.73 -32.17 15.38
C ARG A 176 1.50 -33.49 15.42
N ASP A 177 1.03 -34.43 16.24
CA ASP A 177 1.69 -35.71 16.50
C ASP A 177 0.69 -36.87 16.41
N TRP A 178 0.90 -37.75 15.43
CA TRP A 178 0.01 -38.86 15.10
C TRP A 178 0.57 -40.20 15.54
N VAL A 179 -0.28 -41.09 16.04
CA VAL A 179 0.02 -42.52 16.13
C VAL A 179 -0.09 -43.13 14.74
N VAL A 180 1.02 -43.62 14.19
CA VAL A 180 1.06 -44.22 12.84
C VAL A 180 1.11 -45.76 12.88
N LYS A 181 1.58 -46.33 14.00
CA LYS A 181 1.62 -47.79 14.21
C LYS A 181 1.56 -48.09 15.70
N VAL A 182 0.92 -49.20 16.07
CA VAL A 182 0.94 -49.76 17.42
C VAL A 182 1.35 -51.23 17.34
N VAL A 183 2.30 -51.64 18.15
CA VAL A 183 2.77 -53.03 18.29
C VAL A 183 2.60 -53.48 19.74
N GLY A 184 2.15 -54.72 19.95
CA GLY A 184 1.84 -55.24 21.29
C GLY A 184 0.41 -54.93 21.74
N THR A 185 0.14 -55.15 23.02
CA THR A 185 -1.19 -54.98 23.62
C THR A 185 -1.16 -53.78 24.55
N CYS A 186 -1.94 -52.75 24.26
CA CYS A 186 -2.07 -51.61 25.17
C CYS A 186 -3.04 -51.96 26.30
N ALA A 187 -2.83 -51.38 27.48
CA ALA A 187 -3.83 -51.46 28.56
C ALA A 187 -5.18 -50.89 28.07
N PRO A 188 -6.33 -51.35 28.62
CA PRO A 188 -7.65 -50.95 28.12
C PRO A 188 -7.92 -49.43 28.09
N ALA A 189 -7.34 -48.67 29.01
CA ALA A 189 -7.44 -47.21 29.03
C ALA A 189 -6.62 -46.58 27.89
N ASP A 190 -5.39 -47.06 27.69
CA ASP A 190 -4.47 -46.57 26.66
C ASP A 190 -4.95 -46.89 25.25
N ALA A 191 -5.53 -48.08 25.02
CA ALA A 191 -6.04 -48.47 23.71
C ALA A 191 -7.08 -47.49 23.11
N LYS A 192 -7.78 -46.74 23.97
CA LYS A 192 -8.74 -45.70 23.55
C LYS A 192 -8.07 -44.47 22.93
N VAL A 193 -6.84 -44.16 23.34
CA VAL A 193 -6.10 -42.95 22.96
C VAL A 193 -4.74 -43.24 22.30
N ILE A 194 -4.37 -44.50 22.14
CA ILE A 194 -3.16 -44.97 21.47
C ILE A 194 -3.57 -45.95 20.38
N ASN A 195 -4.08 -45.42 19.28
CA ASN A 195 -4.41 -46.18 18.08
C ASN A 195 -4.33 -45.26 16.85
N THR A 196 -4.30 -45.85 15.66
CA THR A 196 -4.10 -45.12 14.40
C THR A 196 -5.36 -44.40 13.88
N LYS A 197 -6.48 -44.46 14.60
CA LYS A 197 -7.77 -43.89 14.19
C LYS A 197 -8.10 -42.57 14.88
N ILE A 198 -7.31 -42.16 15.87
CA ILE A 198 -7.49 -40.89 16.57
C ILE A 198 -6.86 -39.73 15.79
N LYS A 199 -7.39 -38.53 16.00
CA LYS A 199 -6.79 -37.29 15.50
C LYS A 199 -5.42 -37.05 16.15
N ALA A 200 -4.57 -36.28 15.48
CA ALA A 200 -3.28 -35.88 16.03
C ALA A 200 -3.42 -35.20 17.40
N ALA A 201 -2.48 -35.46 18.28
CA ALA A 201 -2.25 -34.62 19.45
C ALA A 201 -1.57 -33.31 19.02
N THR A 202 -1.87 -32.21 19.69
CA THR A 202 -1.18 -30.92 19.48
C THR A 202 -0.05 -30.78 20.47
N PHE A 203 1.09 -30.26 20.04
CA PHE A 203 2.17 -29.82 20.91
C PHE A 203 2.61 -28.39 20.59
N VAL A 204 3.18 -27.71 21.57
CA VAL A 204 3.70 -26.34 21.40
C VAL A 204 4.95 -26.39 20.53
N MET A 205 5.03 -25.54 19.50
CA MET A 205 6.13 -25.56 18.53
C MET A 205 7.52 -25.48 19.18
N ARG A 206 7.72 -24.62 20.18
CA ARG A 206 9.01 -24.51 20.88
C ARG A 206 9.48 -25.79 21.57
N ASP A 207 8.56 -26.70 21.88
CA ASP A 207 8.87 -27.96 22.58
C ASP A 207 9.26 -29.07 21.59
N ALA A 208 9.17 -28.84 20.27
CA ALA A 208 9.40 -29.85 19.23
C ALA A 208 10.79 -30.49 19.31
N ILE A 209 11.84 -29.68 19.51
CA ILE A 209 13.23 -30.16 19.60
C ILE A 209 13.42 -31.02 20.84
N SER A 210 12.89 -30.58 21.99
CA SER A 210 12.93 -31.35 23.23
C SER A 210 12.16 -32.66 23.10
N LEU A 211 11.02 -32.65 22.40
CA LEU A 211 10.25 -33.86 22.10
C LEU A 211 11.07 -34.83 21.24
N ALA A 212 11.67 -34.36 20.15
CA ALA A 212 12.46 -35.22 19.26
C ALA A 212 13.69 -35.81 19.98
N THR A 213 14.49 -34.96 20.62
CA THR A 213 15.71 -35.36 21.34
C THR A 213 15.43 -36.30 22.50
N GLY A 214 14.32 -36.09 23.23
CA GLY A 214 13.89 -36.97 24.33
C GLY A 214 13.62 -38.42 23.91
N TYR A 215 13.38 -38.66 22.62
CA TYR A 215 13.21 -40.01 22.06
C TYR A 215 14.31 -40.39 21.05
N GLY A 216 15.41 -39.65 20.99
CA GLY A 216 16.53 -39.91 20.07
C GLY A 216 16.19 -39.72 18.59
N ALA A 217 15.12 -38.98 18.28
CA ALA A 217 14.75 -38.66 16.90
C ALA A 217 15.46 -37.38 16.43
N THR A 218 15.77 -37.32 15.13
CA THR A 218 16.36 -36.14 14.48
C THR A 218 15.31 -35.46 13.61
N PRO A 219 14.91 -34.21 13.92
CA PRO A 219 14.05 -33.41 13.05
C PRO A 219 14.65 -33.21 11.66
N GLN A 220 13.81 -33.36 10.62
CA GLN A 220 14.17 -33.19 9.22
C GLN A 220 13.30 -32.10 8.59
N TYR A 221 13.92 -31.07 8.01
CA TYR A 221 13.21 -30.05 7.25
C TYR A 221 12.91 -30.56 5.85
N MET A 222 11.64 -30.56 5.47
CA MET A 222 11.16 -31.02 4.18
C MET A 222 10.97 -29.81 3.25
N GLU A 223 11.86 -29.62 2.29
CA GLU A 223 11.89 -28.42 1.43
C GLU A 223 10.60 -28.20 0.62
N LYS A 224 9.96 -29.28 0.16
CA LYS A 224 8.75 -29.21 -0.66
C LYS A 224 7.54 -28.75 0.15
N GLU A 225 7.39 -29.27 1.36
CA GLU A 225 6.33 -28.90 2.30
C GLU A 225 6.65 -27.59 3.01
N GLY A 226 7.94 -27.27 3.14
CA GLY A 226 8.48 -26.14 3.89
C GLY A 226 8.24 -26.27 5.39
N GLU A 227 8.31 -27.48 5.93
CA GLU A 227 8.00 -27.81 7.33
C GLU A 227 8.92 -28.89 7.86
N VAL A 228 8.91 -29.11 9.18
CA VAL A 228 9.78 -30.07 9.85
C VAL A 228 8.99 -31.30 10.29
N THR A 229 9.58 -32.49 10.12
CA THR A 229 9.01 -33.75 10.59
C THR A 229 10.04 -34.61 11.30
N PHE A 230 9.56 -35.47 12.20
CA PHE A 230 10.34 -36.58 12.76
C PHE A 230 9.42 -37.72 13.18
N THR A 231 10.00 -38.93 13.25
CA THR A 231 9.33 -40.14 13.73
C THR A 231 10.07 -40.68 14.93
N TYR A 232 9.31 -41.12 15.93
CA TYR A 232 9.83 -41.71 17.15
C TYR A 232 8.93 -42.84 17.65
N THR A 233 9.41 -43.61 18.63
CA THR A 233 8.62 -44.66 19.28
C THR A 233 8.47 -44.40 20.77
N LYS A 234 7.28 -44.66 21.31
CA LYS A 234 6.99 -44.58 22.74
C LYS A 234 6.36 -45.88 23.22
N THR A 235 6.92 -46.46 24.28
CA THR A 235 6.43 -47.69 24.89
C THR A 235 5.60 -47.36 26.12
N PHE A 236 4.46 -48.04 26.25
CA PHE A 236 3.48 -47.87 27.31
C PHE A 236 3.32 -49.22 28.03
N PRO A 237 3.91 -49.37 29.23
CA PRO A 237 3.64 -50.52 30.09
C PRO A 237 2.26 -50.35 30.76
N GLY A 238 1.57 -51.46 31.01
CA GLY A 238 0.30 -51.43 31.72
C GLY A 238 -0.19 -52.82 32.11
N PHE A 239 -1.46 -52.93 32.50
CA PHE A 239 -2.07 -54.20 32.93
C PHE A 239 -3.47 -54.36 32.32
N LEU A 240 -3.86 -55.60 32.07
CA LEU A 240 -5.26 -55.97 31.80
C LEU A 240 -6.09 -55.93 33.09
N ALA A 241 -7.42 -56.02 32.94
CA ALA A 241 -8.35 -56.03 34.07
C ALA A 241 -8.13 -57.22 35.04
N ASP A 242 -7.55 -58.31 34.54
CA ASP A 242 -7.21 -59.50 35.34
C ASP A 242 -5.82 -59.43 36.01
N GLY A 243 -5.11 -58.31 35.86
CA GLY A 243 -3.76 -58.12 36.39
C GLY A 243 -2.62 -58.62 35.49
N THR A 244 -2.92 -59.12 34.29
CA THR A 244 -1.87 -59.55 33.34
C THR A 244 -1.05 -58.35 32.85
N PRO A 245 0.28 -58.35 32.96
CA PRO A 245 1.12 -57.30 32.41
C PRO A 245 0.99 -57.19 30.89
N THR A 246 0.95 -55.97 30.40
CA THR A 246 0.89 -55.64 28.97
C THR A 246 1.91 -54.58 28.63
N SER A 247 2.30 -54.54 27.37
CA SER A 247 3.14 -53.48 26.83
C SER A 247 2.77 -53.27 25.37
N CYS A 248 2.59 -52.01 25.00
CA CYS A 248 2.51 -51.62 23.60
C CYS A 248 3.49 -50.51 23.26
N THR A 249 3.98 -50.53 22.04
CA THR A 249 4.85 -49.50 21.49
C THR A 249 4.10 -48.80 20.36
N ALA A 250 3.92 -47.49 20.50
CA ALA A 250 3.38 -46.64 19.45
C ALA A 250 4.53 -46.00 18.67
N THR A 251 4.55 -46.20 17.35
CA THR A 251 5.31 -45.34 16.44
C THR A 251 4.49 -44.08 16.18
N ARG A 252 5.14 -42.94 16.31
CA ARG A 252 4.52 -41.63 16.22
C ARG A 252 5.28 -40.75 15.24
N THR A 253 4.56 -39.94 14.47
CA THR A 253 5.15 -38.99 13.52
C THR A 253 4.63 -37.61 13.84
N ALA A 254 5.55 -36.67 14.03
CA ALA A 254 5.27 -35.28 14.31
C ALA A 254 5.53 -34.40 13.08
N TRP A 255 4.70 -33.38 12.89
CA TRP A 255 4.92 -32.29 11.93
C TRP A 255 4.74 -30.95 12.64
N TYR A 256 5.61 -29.99 12.33
CA TYR A 256 5.56 -28.64 12.88
C TYR A 256 6.30 -27.66 11.97
N GLN A 257 6.18 -26.37 12.27
CA GLN A 257 6.93 -25.31 11.62
C GLN A 257 8.09 -24.84 12.49
N ASP A 258 9.17 -24.38 11.89
CA ASP A 258 10.32 -23.76 12.55
C ASP A 258 10.59 -22.35 11.99
N SER A 259 11.68 -21.71 12.42
CA SER A 259 12.09 -20.39 11.92
C SER A 259 12.24 -20.35 10.40
N LYS A 260 12.80 -21.40 9.79
CA LYS A 260 12.93 -21.54 8.34
C LYS A 260 11.57 -21.65 7.65
N SER A 261 10.64 -22.39 8.26
CA SER A 261 9.26 -22.53 7.80
C SER A 261 8.53 -21.18 7.80
N TYR A 262 8.70 -20.37 8.85
CA TYR A 262 8.10 -19.04 8.95
C TYR A 262 8.70 -18.07 7.91
N VAL A 263 10.04 -18.08 7.74
CA VAL A 263 10.70 -17.28 6.69
C VAL A 263 10.23 -17.69 5.30
N ALA A 264 9.99 -18.98 5.04
CA ALA A 264 9.42 -19.42 3.77
C ALA A 264 8.01 -18.85 3.50
N ARG A 265 7.16 -18.66 4.54
CA ARG A 265 5.88 -17.93 4.38
C ARG A 265 6.11 -16.42 4.24
N ALA A 266 7.08 -15.84 4.93
CA ALA A 266 7.45 -14.44 4.76
C ALA A 266 7.95 -14.16 3.32
N ASN A 267 8.63 -15.12 2.68
CA ASN A 267 8.97 -15.04 1.25
C ASN A 267 7.74 -14.90 0.35
N LEU A 268 6.61 -15.53 0.71
CA LEU A 268 5.35 -15.34 -0.02
C LEU A 268 4.79 -13.93 0.17
N VAL A 269 4.96 -13.33 1.36
CA VAL A 269 4.62 -11.92 1.60
C VAL A 269 5.39 -11.01 0.64
N ALA A 270 6.70 -11.23 0.51
CA ALA A 270 7.53 -10.47 -0.44
C ALA A 270 7.13 -10.72 -1.90
N LYS A 271 7.02 -11.99 -2.29
CA LYS A 271 6.74 -12.42 -3.67
C LYS A 271 5.41 -11.88 -4.20
N TYR A 272 4.40 -11.81 -3.34
CA TYR A 272 3.04 -11.40 -3.71
C TYR A 272 2.64 -10.03 -3.16
N ARG A 273 3.54 -9.31 -2.50
CA ARG A 273 3.27 -8.03 -1.82
C ARG A 273 2.06 -8.10 -0.88
N LEU A 274 2.05 -9.13 -0.03
CA LEU A 274 0.98 -9.31 0.94
C LEU A 274 1.10 -8.31 2.10
N GLY A 275 0.01 -8.12 2.86
CA GLY A 275 -0.01 -7.27 4.05
C GLY A 275 0.88 -7.78 5.21
N GLY A 276 1.15 -9.09 5.26
CA GLY A 276 2.09 -9.66 6.23
C GLY A 276 1.82 -11.12 6.60
N ILE A 277 2.33 -11.53 7.76
CA ILE A 277 2.01 -12.81 8.39
C ILE A 277 1.19 -12.60 9.67
N MET A 278 0.54 -13.66 10.14
CA MET A 278 -0.29 -13.70 11.34
C MET A 278 0.04 -14.97 12.12
N ALA A 279 0.48 -14.84 13.38
CA ALA A 279 0.87 -15.99 14.19
C ALA A 279 -0.27 -16.51 15.07
N TRP A 280 -0.57 -17.81 14.95
CA TRP A 280 -1.53 -18.53 15.80
C TRP A 280 -0.84 -19.61 16.65
N THR A 281 -0.57 -19.42 17.93
CA THR A 281 -0.66 -18.16 18.68
C THR A 281 0.72 -17.69 19.09
N LEU A 282 0.88 -16.37 19.15
CA LEU A 282 2.13 -15.73 19.53
C LEU A 282 2.62 -16.24 20.89
N GLY A 283 3.92 -16.51 20.99
CA GLY A 283 4.57 -17.01 22.19
C GLY A 283 4.60 -18.54 22.28
N MET A 284 4.20 -19.26 21.24
CA MET A 284 4.35 -20.72 21.15
C MET A 284 5.51 -21.15 20.23
N GLU A 285 6.00 -20.24 19.40
CA GLU A 285 7.17 -20.42 18.55
C GLU A 285 8.49 -20.53 19.35
N ASP A 286 9.54 -21.06 18.71
CA ASP A 286 10.89 -21.05 19.28
C ASP A 286 11.51 -19.63 19.25
N ALA A 287 12.53 -19.43 20.09
CA ALA A 287 13.15 -18.13 20.30
C ALA A 287 13.81 -17.51 19.04
N ALA A 288 14.16 -18.33 18.04
CA ALA A 288 14.79 -17.84 16.81
C ALA A 288 13.75 -17.43 15.74
N THR A 289 12.50 -17.88 15.86
CA THR A 289 11.47 -17.67 14.84
C THR A 289 11.11 -16.21 14.62
N MET A 290 10.68 -15.47 15.65
CA MET A 290 10.28 -14.06 15.48
C MET A 290 11.46 -13.14 15.09
N PRO A 291 12.69 -13.29 15.63
CA PRO A 291 13.85 -12.58 15.12
C PRO A 291 14.13 -12.83 13.63
N SER A 292 14.00 -14.08 13.16
CA SER A 292 14.21 -14.42 11.74
C SER A 292 13.17 -13.76 10.84
N VAL A 293 11.89 -13.75 11.26
CA VAL A 293 10.82 -13.02 10.57
C VAL A 293 11.11 -11.53 10.53
N ARG A 294 11.54 -10.93 11.65
CA ARG A 294 11.87 -9.50 11.72
C ARG A 294 13.01 -9.14 10.77
N SER A 295 14.10 -9.91 10.81
CA SER A 295 15.25 -9.69 9.90
C SER A 295 14.82 -9.78 8.45
N TYR A 296 13.98 -10.75 8.10
CA TYR A 296 13.44 -10.85 6.74
C TYR A 296 12.53 -9.66 6.40
N ALA A 297 11.63 -9.26 7.30
CA ALA A 297 10.73 -8.11 7.10
C ALA A 297 11.49 -6.81 6.82
N GLN A 298 12.66 -6.61 7.44
CA GLN A 298 13.53 -5.45 7.20
C GLN A 298 14.20 -5.46 5.81
N THR A 299 14.17 -6.58 5.08
CA THR A 299 14.65 -6.65 3.70
C THR A 299 13.59 -6.27 2.67
N ILE A 300 12.32 -6.28 3.05
CA ILE A 300 11.17 -6.05 2.15
C ILE A 300 10.49 -4.69 2.36
N ALA A 301 10.71 -4.05 3.51
CA ALA A 301 10.11 -2.77 3.89
C ALA A 301 11.17 -1.82 4.48
N PRO A 302 11.03 -0.49 4.32
CA PRO A 302 9.89 0.20 3.70
C PRO A 302 9.93 0.14 2.16
N ASP A 303 8.76 0.04 1.51
CA ASP A 303 8.65 -0.09 0.06
C ASP A 303 8.99 1.26 -0.62
N GLN A 304 9.66 1.23 -1.78
CA GLN A 304 10.10 2.47 -2.44
C GLN A 304 8.95 3.09 -3.24
N VAL A 305 8.63 4.35 -2.96
CA VAL A 305 7.69 5.13 -3.78
C VAL A 305 8.39 5.61 -5.06
N VAL A 306 7.80 5.29 -6.21
CA VAL A 306 8.23 5.73 -7.54
C VAL A 306 7.36 6.89 -7.96
N VAL A 307 7.98 8.02 -8.31
CA VAL A 307 7.28 9.26 -8.65
C VAL A 307 7.59 9.68 -10.08
N THR A 308 6.55 9.91 -10.85
CA THR A 308 6.63 10.58 -12.15
C THR A 308 5.98 11.95 -12.04
N LEU A 309 6.67 12.97 -12.54
CA LEU A 309 6.12 14.32 -12.72
C LEU A 309 6.20 14.65 -14.21
N VAL A 310 5.12 15.21 -14.75
CA VAL A 310 5.07 15.74 -16.12
C VAL A 310 4.40 17.11 -16.11
N THR A 311 4.77 17.95 -17.07
CA THR A 311 4.14 19.24 -17.33
C THR A 311 3.59 19.30 -18.75
N ASP A 312 2.57 20.12 -18.99
CA ASP A 312 2.00 20.34 -20.32
C ASP A 312 2.90 21.17 -21.24
N LYS A 313 3.79 21.97 -20.65
CA LYS A 313 4.71 22.87 -21.35
C LYS A 313 6.10 22.79 -20.72
N SER A 314 7.13 23.07 -21.51
CA SER A 314 8.51 23.32 -21.05
C SER A 314 8.85 24.82 -20.95
N GLU A 315 7.94 25.68 -21.41
CA GLU A 315 8.05 27.13 -21.36
C GLU A 315 6.68 27.78 -21.09
N THR A 316 6.65 28.87 -20.34
CA THR A 316 5.43 29.66 -20.09
C THR A 316 5.72 31.15 -20.06
N GLU A 317 4.69 31.97 -20.30
CA GLU A 317 4.77 33.43 -20.19
C GLU A 317 4.16 33.92 -18.88
N PHE A 318 4.55 35.11 -18.40
CA PHE A 318 3.91 35.76 -17.25
C PHE A 318 2.37 35.79 -17.38
N GLY A 319 1.70 35.28 -16.34
CA GLY A 319 0.24 35.21 -16.28
C GLY A 319 -0.37 34.02 -17.02
N GLN A 320 0.43 33.18 -17.69
CA GLN A 320 -0.02 31.93 -18.31
C GLN A 320 0.26 30.74 -17.38
N PRO A 321 -0.76 29.97 -17.00
CA PRO A 321 -0.56 28.82 -16.14
C PRO A 321 0.07 27.64 -16.89
N ILE A 322 0.74 26.79 -16.12
CA ILE A 322 1.16 25.45 -16.52
C ILE A 322 0.32 24.42 -15.78
N SER A 323 0.13 23.27 -16.43
CA SER A 323 -0.48 22.10 -15.82
C SER A 323 0.62 21.15 -15.37
N VAL A 324 0.64 20.79 -14.09
CA VAL A 324 1.56 19.80 -13.53
C VAL A 324 0.76 18.57 -13.16
N LYS A 325 1.16 17.39 -13.68
CA LYS A 325 0.56 16.11 -13.33
C LYS A 325 1.62 15.21 -12.73
N THR A 326 1.25 14.53 -11.65
CA THR A 326 2.11 13.57 -10.95
C THR A 326 1.44 12.20 -10.92
N LEU A 327 2.26 11.16 -10.83
CA LEU A 327 1.84 9.78 -10.61
C LEU A 327 2.78 9.15 -9.59
N PHE A 328 2.22 8.64 -8.49
CA PHE A 328 2.94 7.93 -7.44
C PHE A 328 2.53 6.46 -7.46
N THR A 329 3.54 5.60 -7.61
CA THR A 329 3.36 4.15 -7.72
C THR A 329 4.34 3.39 -6.83
N LEU A 330 4.06 2.12 -6.60
CA LEU A 330 5.06 1.15 -6.14
C LEU A 330 5.90 0.64 -7.31
N PRO A 331 7.02 -0.08 -7.07
CA PRO A 331 7.90 -0.54 -8.15
C PRO A 331 7.26 -1.50 -9.17
N ASP A 332 6.08 -2.07 -8.90
CA ASP A 332 5.26 -2.82 -9.88
C ASP A 332 4.21 -1.98 -10.61
N ASN A 333 4.29 -0.66 -10.53
CA ASN A 333 3.33 0.29 -11.10
C ASN A 333 1.94 0.27 -10.44
N GLN A 334 1.77 -0.35 -9.26
CA GLN A 334 0.52 -0.19 -8.51
C GLN A 334 0.38 1.27 -8.04
N PRO A 335 -0.74 1.94 -8.34
CA PRO A 335 -0.97 3.31 -7.90
C PRO A 335 -1.16 3.40 -6.40
N ILE A 336 -0.64 4.47 -5.79
CA ILE A 336 -0.78 4.71 -4.36
C ILE A 336 -1.86 5.76 -4.14
N ALA A 337 -3.01 5.36 -3.60
CA ALA A 337 -4.11 6.26 -3.26
C ALA A 337 -3.90 6.99 -1.93
N ASN A 338 -4.47 8.20 -1.81
CA ASN A 338 -4.46 9.02 -0.59
C ASN A 338 -3.06 9.27 0.00
N LEU A 339 -2.02 9.27 -0.84
CA LEU A 339 -0.64 9.49 -0.42
C LEU A 339 -0.39 10.99 -0.24
N PRO A 340 -0.05 11.46 0.97
CA PRO A 340 0.36 12.85 1.18
C PRO A 340 1.63 13.19 0.39
N LEU A 341 1.59 14.32 -0.31
CA LEU A 341 2.69 14.76 -1.17
C LEU A 341 2.80 16.29 -1.23
N ASN A 342 3.98 16.75 -1.65
CA ASN A 342 4.25 18.15 -1.96
C ASN A 342 4.75 18.27 -3.41
N ILE A 343 4.35 19.34 -4.09
CA ILE A 343 5.04 19.82 -5.28
C ILE A 343 5.86 21.02 -4.84
N GLU A 344 7.16 20.98 -5.12
CA GLU A 344 8.07 22.05 -4.75
C GLU A 344 8.68 22.68 -5.99
N ALA A 345 9.00 23.96 -5.87
CA ALA A 345 9.60 24.78 -6.89
C ALA A 345 10.90 25.39 -6.38
N ARG A 346 11.91 25.43 -7.24
CA ARG A 346 13.17 26.15 -7.01
C ARG A 346 13.40 27.15 -8.12
N ASN A 347 13.55 28.41 -7.73
CA ASN A 347 13.84 29.51 -8.65
C ASN A 347 15.35 29.83 -8.61
N SER A 348 15.74 30.97 -9.18
CA SER A 348 17.13 31.47 -9.28
C SER A 348 17.87 31.60 -7.94
N ASP A 349 17.14 31.73 -6.82
CA ASP A 349 17.72 31.80 -5.47
C ASP A 349 18.16 30.44 -4.91
N GLY A 350 17.94 29.35 -5.65
CA GLY A 350 18.39 28.01 -5.32
C GLY A 350 17.60 27.32 -4.20
N THR A 351 16.58 27.96 -3.62
CA THR A 351 15.83 27.39 -2.50
C THR A 351 14.54 26.71 -2.95
N TRP A 352 14.38 25.43 -2.58
CA TRP A 352 13.14 24.69 -2.79
C TRP A 352 12.03 25.20 -1.86
N ARG A 353 10.86 25.44 -2.42
CA ARG A 353 9.66 25.90 -1.69
C ARG A 353 8.46 25.08 -2.11
N LYS A 354 7.64 24.69 -1.14
CA LYS A 354 6.35 24.04 -1.40
C LYS A 354 5.42 25.02 -2.10
N ILE A 355 4.98 24.68 -3.30
CA ILE A 355 3.98 25.44 -4.06
C ILE A 355 2.59 24.78 -3.98
N TYR A 356 2.55 23.50 -3.59
CA TYR A 356 1.31 22.77 -3.37
C TYR A 356 1.54 21.61 -2.39
N SER A 357 0.52 21.32 -1.58
CA SER A 357 0.44 20.14 -0.72
C SER A 357 -0.93 19.49 -0.90
N GLY A 358 -0.97 18.17 -1.02
CA GLY A 358 -2.21 17.44 -1.23
C GLY A 358 -2.04 15.94 -1.07
N VAL A 359 -3.02 15.19 -1.56
CA VAL A 359 -3.01 13.73 -1.58
C VAL A 359 -3.30 13.21 -2.98
N THR A 360 -2.76 12.04 -3.32
CA THR A 360 -3.09 11.37 -4.59
C THR A 360 -4.54 10.88 -4.63
N ALA A 361 -5.12 10.89 -5.82
CA ALA A 361 -6.38 10.21 -6.13
C ALA A 361 -6.20 8.68 -6.12
N ILE A 362 -7.30 7.94 -6.32
CA ILE A 362 -7.30 6.47 -6.28
C ILE A 362 -6.40 5.83 -7.34
N ASP A 363 -6.19 6.51 -8.46
CA ASP A 363 -5.30 6.11 -9.56
C ASP A 363 -3.84 6.53 -9.32
N GLY A 364 -3.51 7.02 -8.13
CA GLY A 364 -2.17 7.44 -7.75
C GLY A 364 -1.76 8.80 -8.33
N THR A 365 -2.67 9.52 -8.98
CA THR A 365 -2.35 10.79 -9.62
C THR A 365 -2.72 12.01 -8.77
N LEU A 366 -2.05 13.12 -9.04
CA LEU A 366 -2.48 14.46 -8.63
C LEU A 366 -2.16 15.42 -9.77
N GLY A 367 -3.12 16.26 -10.16
CA GLY A 367 -2.94 17.32 -11.13
C GLY A 367 -3.21 18.69 -10.51
N ILE A 368 -2.37 19.68 -10.82
CA ILE A 368 -2.57 21.09 -10.43
C ILE A 368 -2.35 22.01 -11.62
N SER A 369 -2.94 23.20 -11.54
CA SER A 369 -2.64 24.32 -12.43
C SER A 369 -1.98 25.42 -11.60
N THR A 370 -0.84 25.95 -12.05
CA THR A 370 -0.09 26.95 -11.29
C THR A 370 0.55 28.00 -12.19
N LEU A 371 0.72 29.21 -11.65
CA LEU A 371 1.45 30.30 -12.27
C LEU A 371 2.88 30.31 -11.77
N LEU A 372 3.83 30.54 -12.67
CA LEU A 372 5.23 30.73 -12.33
C LEU A 372 5.59 32.22 -12.35
N ALA A 373 6.57 32.60 -11.54
CA ALA A 373 7.06 33.97 -11.44
C ALA A 373 8.49 34.14 -11.97
N GLY A 374 9.05 33.08 -12.57
CA GLY A 374 10.40 33.06 -13.11
C GLY A 374 10.77 31.67 -13.61
N ASN A 375 12.01 31.50 -14.07
CA ASN A 375 12.56 30.19 -14.42
C ASN A 375 12.50 29.29 -13.17
N THR A 376 11.90 28.12 -13.32
CA THR A 376 11.58 27.25 -12.18
C THR A 376 11.96 25.81 -12.48
N ALA A 377 12.68 25.19 -11.55
CA ALA A 377 12.77 23.73 -11.45
C ALA A 377 11.64 23.22 -10.57
N LEU A 378 10.96 22.16 -11.00
CA LEU A 378 9.84 21.53 -10.30
C LEU A 378 10.18 20.07 -9.98
N HIS A 379 9.81 19.63 -8.78
CA HIS A 379 9.77 18.21 -8.44
C HIS A 379 8.56 17.90 -7.55
N ALA A 380 8.18 16.63 -7.48
CA ALA A 380 7.17 16.14 -6.56
C ALA A 380 7.80 15.17 -5.57
N VAL A 381 7.41 15.29 -4.31
CA VAL A 381 7.93 14.51 -3.19
C VAL A 381 6.80 13.97 -2.33
N SER A 382 6.92 12.73 -1.87
CA SER A 382 6.08 12.19 -0.79
C SER A 382 6.89 12.05 0.50
N GLU A 383 6.22 12.10 1.64
CA GLU A 383 6.88 11.85 2.93
C GLU A 383 7.15 10.35 3.12
N SER A 384 8.20 10.03 3.90
CA SER A 384 8.47 8.67 4.33
C SER A 384 7.51 8.25 5.44
N SER A 385 7.13 6.98 5.46
CA SER A 385 6.40 6.33 6.54
C SER A 385 7.10 5.04 6.97
N TRP A 386 6.55 4.35 7.96
CA TRP A 386 7.04 3.01 8.33
C TRP A 386 6.79 1.96 7.24
N GLU A 387 5.81 2.20 6.36
CA GLU A 387 5.47 1.33 5.23
C GLU A 387 6.28 1.65 3.98
N ARG A 388 6.68 2.92 3.80
CA ARG A 388 7.22 3.42 2.52
C ARG A 388 8.33 4.44 2.68
N LEU A 389 9.38 4.32 1.87
CA LEU A 389 10.37 5.38 1.74
C LEU A 389 9.78 6.58 0.99
N ALA A 390 10.33 7.77 1.25
CA ALA A 390 9.96 8.98 0.52
C ALA A 390 10.21 8.77 -0.98
N GLY A 391 9.25 9.21 -1.81
CA GLY A 391 9.37 9.21 -3.25
C GLY A 391 9.80 10.59 -3.75
N TYR A 392 10.66 10.63 -4.76
CA TYR A 392 11.13 11.85 -5.40
C TYR A 392 11.01 11.72 -6.93
N SER A 393 10.41 12.71 -7.58
CA SER A 393 10.43 12.79 -9.04
C SER A 393 11.79 13.27 -9.54
N LYS A 394 12.04 13.12 -10.85
CA LYS A 394 13.09 13.92 -11.50
C LYS A 394 12.68 15.39 -11.54
N ASP A 395 13.67 16.28 -11.48
CA ASP A 395 13.47 17.71 -11.69
C ASP A 395 13.01 17.97 -13.14
N ILE A 396 11.99 18.83 -13.31
CA ILE A 396 11.61 19.41 -14.59
C ILE A 396 11.86 20.91 -14.56
N ASN A 397 12.62 21.40 -15.52
CA ASN A 397 12.86 22.82 -15.69
C ASN A 397 11.82 23.43 -16.63
N ILE A 398 11.21 24.54 -16.19
CA ILE A 398 10.28 25.35 -16.96
C ILE A 398 10.93 26.69 -17.23
N ASN A 399 11.13 26.99 -18.50
CA ASN A 399 11.58 28.30 -18.94
C ASN A 399 10.44 29.31 -18.81
N PHE A 400 10.79 30.53 -18.39
CA PHE A 400 9.79 31.55 -18.14
C PHE A 400 10.07 32.77 -18.98
N ALA A 401 9.18 33.07 -19.92
CA ALA A 401 9.22 34.29 -20.71
C ALA A 401 8.48 35.42 -19.97
N ARG A 402 9.15 36.57 -19.86
CA ARG A 402 8.49 37.78 -19.36
C ARG A 402 7.54 38.35 -20.40
N LYS A 403 6.44 38.93 -19.95
CA LYS A 403 5.50 39.66 -20.80
C LYS A 403 5.97 41.10 -20.99
N ILE A 404 5.97 41.58 -22.23
CA ILE A 404 6.31 42.97 -22.56
C ILE A 404 5.08 43.65 -23.13
N VAL A 405 4.59 44.68 -22.44
CA VAL A 405 3.47 45.52 -22.90
C VAL A 405 4.05 46.82 -23.43
N VAL A 406 3.70 47.14 -24.68
CA VAL A 406 4.19 48.32 -25.38
C VAL A 406 3.03 49.27 -25.68
N THR A 407 3.28 50.55 -25.47
CA THR A 407 2.46 51.68 -25.90
C THR A 407 3.27 52.49 -26.91
N ALA A 408 2.79 52.53 -28.15
CA ALA A 408 3.43 53.26 -29.23
C ALA A 408 2.38 54.15 -29.95
N PRO A 409 2.81 55.27 -30.57
CA PRO A 409 1.91 56.06 -31.41
C PRO A 409 1.49 55.27 -32.64
N THR A 410 0.28 55.49 -33.14
CA THR A 410 -0.22 54.87 -34.37
C THR A 410 0.32 55.55 -35.63
N SER A 411 0.79 56.80 -35.52
CA SER A 411 1.44 57.55 -36.59
C SER A 411 2.56 58.43 -36.05
N ALA A 412 3.60 58.63 -36.85
CA ALA A 412 4.70 59.54 -36.54
C ALA A 412 5.14 60.31 -37.79
N VAL A 413 5.75 61.48 -37.57
CA VAL A 413 6.30 62.28 -38.65
C VAL A 413 7.69 61.75 -39.03
N HIS A 414 7.95 61.60 -40.32
CA HIS A 414 9.27 61.22 -40.85
C HIS A 414 10.38 62.07 -40.23
N GLY A 415 11.45 61.41 -39.79
CA GLY A 415 12.66 62.10 -39.29
C GLY A 415 12.46 62.81 -37.94
N ARG A 416 11.31 62.62 -37.27
CA ARG A 416 11.07 63.08 -35.90
C ARG A 416 11.22 61.94 -34.90
N GLU A 417 11.53 62.31 -33.66
CA GLU A 417 11.64 61.36 -32.55
C GLU A 417 10.26 60.74 -32.24
N ILE A 418 10.22 59.41 -32.28
CA ILE A 418 9.10 58.56 -31.91
C ILE A 418 9.35 58.05 -30.51
N VAL A 419 8.45 58.38 -29.57
CA VAL A 419 8.51 57.89 -28.20
C VAL A 419 7.67 56.63 -28.09
N ILE A 420 8.31 55.53 -27.73
CA ILE A 420 7.66 54.25 -27.43
C ILE A 420 7.91 53.97 -25.95
N SER A 421 6.86 53.65 -25.21
CA SER A 421 6.97 53.32 -23.79
C SER A 421 6.33 51.98 -23.50
N GLY A 422 6.57 51.44 -22.32
CA GLY A 422 5.99 50.17 -21.95
C GLY A 422 6.41 49.73 -20.56
N PHE A 423 6.06 48.49 -20.23
CA PHE A 423 6.51 47.84 -19.01
C PHE A 423 6.68 46.34 -19.23
N ILE A 424 7.54 45.74 -18.41
CA ILE A 424 7.76 44.30 -18.36
C ILE A 424 7.08 43.68 -17.13
N GLN A 425 6.62 42.44 -17.27
CA GLN A 425 6.09 41.64 -16.17
C GLN A 425 6.72 40.25 -16.15
N PRO A 426 7.18 39.74 -14.99
CA PRO A 426 7.18 40.40 -13.68
C PRO A 426 8.10 41.62 -13.66
N LYS A 427 7.85 42.56 -12.74
CA LYS A 427 8.64 43.79 -12.64
C LYS A 427 10.08 43.44 -12.27
N GLU A 428 11.02 43.86 -13.09
CA GLU A 428 12.45 43.63 -12.88
C GLU A 428 13.20 44.89 -13.32
N SER A 429 14.10 45.39 -12.50
CA SER A 429 14.91 46.57 -12.79
C SER A 429 16.19 46.17 -13.52
N GLY A 430 16.69 47.05 -14.40
CA GLY A 430 17.96 46.83 -15.08
C GLY A 430 17.90 45.84 -16.25
N VAL A 431 16.71 45.41 -16.68
CA VAL A 431 16.56 44.52 -17.84
C VAL A 431 16.79 45.31 -19.11
N LYS A 432 17.77 44.91 -19.91
CA LYS A 432 18.05 45.55 -21.20
C LYS A 432 16.95 45.23 -22.21
N LEU A 433 16.46 46.27 -22.88
CA LEU A 433 15.45 46.20 -23.92
C LEU A 433 15.98 46.71 -25.26
N THR A 434 15.57 46.04 -26.33
CA THR A 434 15.94 46.37 -27.70
C THR A 434 14.68 46.59 -28.53
N LEU A 435 14.67 47.64 -29.36
CA LEU A 435 13.64 47.84 -30.39
C LEU A 435 14.11 47.14 -31.67
N GLU A 436 13.25 46.33 -32.26
CA GLU A 436 13.53 45.64 -33.51
C GLU A 436 12.49 46.03 -34.56
N ARG A 437 12.95 46.27 -35.79
CA ARG A 437 12.12 46.57 -36.96
C ARG A 437 12.07 45.34 -37.86
N LEU A 438 10.88 45.01 -38.36
CA LEU A 438 10.71 43.98 -39.38
C LEU A 438 11.21 44.50 -40.74
N ILE A 439 12.27 43.89 -41.27
CA ILE A 439 12.87 44.22 -42.57
C ILE A 439 12.91 42.95 -43.41
N GLY A 440 12.12 42.92 -44.50
CA GLY A 440 11.89 41.70 -45.27
C GLY A 440 11.16 40.65 -44.43
N SER A 441 11.75 39.47 -44.27
CA SER A 441 11.19 38.37 -43.46
C SER A 441 11.77 38.28 -42.05
N GLY A 442 12.64 39.20 -41.63
CA GLY A 442 13.37 39.12 -40.36
C GLY A 442 13.35 40.41 -39.55
N TYR A 443 13.47 40.28 -38.23
CA TYR A 443 13.61 41.42 -37.32
C TYR A 443 15.09 41.81 -37.21
N LYS A 444 15.37 43.11 -37.31
CA LYS A 444 16.70 43.69 -37.09
C LYS A 444 16.64 44.72 -35.98
N GLU A 445 17.65 44.70 -35.11
CA GLU A 445 17.83 45.71 -34.07
C GLU A 445 17.95 47.10 -34.71
N VAL A 446 17.22 48.05 -34.12
CA VAL A 446 17.23 49.45 -34.52
C VAL A 446 18.26 50.18 -33.68
N THR A 447 19.10 51.01 -34.31
CA THR A 447 20.10 51.81 -33.60
C THR A 447 19.41 52.83 -32.71
N MET A 448 19.45 52.60 -31.40
CA MET A 448 18.90 53.52 -30.40
C MET A 448 19.97 54.47 -29.87
N LYS A 449 19.53 55.69 -29.50
CA LYS A 449 20.41 56.76 -28.99
C LYS A 449 21.09 56.38 -27.68
N ASN A 450 20.41 55.60 -26.84
CA ASN A 450 20.88 55.11 -25.54
C ASN A 450 20.52 53.63 -25.37
N SER A 451 21.31 52.90 -24.57
CA SER A 451 20.90 51.58 -24.07
C SER A 451 19.70 51.75 -23.14
N ILE A 452 18.63 51.01 -23.38
CA ILE A 452 17.39 51.11 -22.59
C ILE A 452 17.36 49.97 -21.59
N ILE A 453 17.22 50.33 -20.32
CA ILE A 453 17.00 49.40 -19.22
C ILE A 453 15.67 49.73 -18.54
N SER A 454 15.00 48.71 -18.01
CA SER A 454 13.81 48.91 -17.19
C SER A 454 14.14 49.59 -15.85
N ASP A 455 13.22 50.40 -15.34
CA ASP A 455 13.30 50.99 -14.00
C ASP A 455 12.84 50.02 -12.88
N LEU A 456 12.78 50.51 -11.64
CA LEU A 456 12.32 49.73 -10.48
C LEU A 456 10.89 49.20 -10.60
N ASP A 457 10.06 49.85 -11.42
CA ASP A 457 8.69 49.44 -11.71
C ASP A 457 8.57 48.57 -12.97
N GLY A 458 9.71 48.19 -13.58
CA GLY A 458 9.75 47.46 -14.84
C GLY A 458 9.36 48.31 -16.05
N ARG A 459 9.26 49.63 -15.92
CA ARG A 459 8.86 50.53 -17.00
C ARG A 459 10.06 50.90 -17.85
N PHE A 460 9.80 51.21 -19.11
CA PHE A 460 10.81 51.69 -20.03
C PHE A 460 10.23 52.73 -20.99
N THR A 461 11.11 53.59 -21.48
CA THR A 461 10.84 54.54 -22.55
C THR A 461 12.01 54.49 -23.51
N LEU A 462 11.73 54.35 -24.79
CA LEU A 462 12.70 54.32 -25.86
C LEU A 462 12.34 55.34 -26.94
N THR A 463 13.35 55.90 -27.58
CA THR A 463 13.19 56.90 -28.62
C THR A 463 13.86 56.41 -29.90
N HIS A 464 13.11 56.45 -31.01
CA HIS A 464 13.56 56.04 -32.35
C HIS A 464 13.29 57.17 -33.35
N VAL A 465 14.09 57.29 -34.40
CA VAL A 465 13.82 58.16 -35.54
C VAL A 465 13.70 57.29 -36.79
N GLU A 466 12.50 57.27 -37.38
CA GLU A 466 12.25 56.53 -38.61
C GLU A 466 12.34 57.44 -39.83
N ILE A 467 13.05 56.97 -40.85
CA ILE A 467 13.32 57.72 -42.09
C ILE A 467 12.69 57.05 -43.32
N ASP A 468 12.14 55.85 -43.17
CA ASP A 468 11.40 55.20 -44.23
C ASP A 468 9.90 55.53 -44.10
N ASP A 469 9.33 56.14 -45.14
CA ASP A 469 7.88 56.39 -45.20
C ASP A 469 7.06 55.10 -45.29
N GLY A 470 5.80 55.14 -44.85
CA GLY A 470 4.87 54.03 -44.94
C GLY A 470 4.59 53.35 -43.61
N PHE A 471 4.29 52.04 -43.62
CA PHE A 471 3.97 51.28 -42.41
C PHE A 471 5.19 50.52 -41.91
N ALA A 472 5.67 50.88 -40.72
CA ALA A 472 6.79 50.21 -40.08
C ALA A 472 6.28 49.31 -38.94
N THR A 473 6.59 48.01 -39.02
CA THR A 473 6.25 47.02 -37.99
C THR A 473 7.43 46.83 -37.04
N PHE A 474 7.18 46.97 -35.75
CA PHE A 474 8.18 46.86 -34.70
C PHE A 474 7.78 45.83 -33.65
N ARG A 475 8.78 45.38 -32.88
CA ARG A 475 8.61 44.69 -31.59
C ARG A 475 9.69 45.11 -30.62
N VAL A 476 9.43 44.96 -29.33
CA VAL A 476 10.44 45.13 -28.27
C VAL A 476 10.87 43.76 -27.78
N THR A 477 12.17 43.57 -27.62
CA THR A 477 12.78 42.35 -27.07
C THR A 477 13.53 42.66 -25.78
N SER A 478 13.67 41.66 -24.91
CA SER A 478 14.34 41.79 -23.61
C SER A 478 15.41 40.72 -23.43
N THR A 479 16.55 41.08 -22.83
CA THR A 479 17.63 40.11 -22.56
C THR A 479 17.21 39.08 -21.51
N ALA A 480 17.68 37.84 -21.63
CA ALA A 480 17.48 36.84 -20.57
C ALA A 480 18.17 37.29 -19.25
N THR A 481 17.55 36.96 -18.12
CA THR A 481 18.11 37.13 -16.77
C THR A 481 18.10 35.78 -16.04
N GLY A 482 18.65 35.70 -14.82
CA GLY A 482 18.52 34.48 -14.01
C GLY A 482 17.05 34.10 -13.75
N ASN A 483 16.15 35.09 -13.79
CA ASN A 483 14.73 34.92 -13.49
C ASN A 483 13.86 34.67 -14.71
N SER A 484 14.29 35.02 -15.92
CA SER A 484 13.44 34.88 -17.11
C SER A 484 14.27 34.70 -18.39
N ALA A 485 13.73 33.93 -19.33
CA ALA A 485 14.21 33.83 -20.71
C ALA A 485 14.00 35.14 -21.49
N LEU A 486 14.42 35.16 -22.76
CA LEU A 486 14.11 36.26 -23.67
C LEU A 486 12.59 36.45 -23.81
N GLY A 487 12.12 37.68 -23.65
CA GLY A 487 10.71 38.05 -23.85
C GLY A 487 10.54 38.92 -25.10
N TYR A 488 9.37 38.80 -25.73
CA TYR A 488 8.98 39.56 -26.92
C TYR A 488 7.66 40.28 -26.66
N SER A 489 7.54 41.53 -27.08
CA SER A 489 6.23 42.18 -27.15
C SER A 489 5.42 41.63 -28.33
N ASN A 490 4.11 41.88 -28.30
CA ASN A 490 3.33 41.84 -29.53
C ASN A 490 3.89 42.83 -30.57
N ASN A 491 3.69 42.52 -31.84
CA ASN A 491 4.00 43.43 -32.92
C ASN A 491 3.10 44.67 -32.85
N PHE A 492 3.68 45.84 -33.14
CA PHE A 492 2.94 47.08 -33.30
C PHE A 492 3.38 47.79 -34.58
N ILE A 493 2.47 48.54 -35.18
CA ILE A 493 2.66 49.18 -36.48
C ILE A 493 2.54 50.69 -36.30
N ILE A 494 3.47 51.43 -36.87
CA ILE A 494 3.46 52.90 -36.89
C ILE A 494 3.40 53.35 -38.35
N SER A 495 2.44 54.24 -38.68
CA SER A 495 2.42 54.92 -39.98
C SER A 495 3.37 56.12 -39.96
N ILE A 496 4.38 56.11 -40.81
CA ILE A 496 5.36 57.20 -40.98
C ILE A 496 4.94 58.07 -42.16
N ARG A 497 4.80 59.38 -41.94
CA ARG A 497 4.32 60.36 -42.92
C ARG A 497 5.00 61.71 -42.81
#